data_AF-A0A5J4K591-F1
#
_entry.id   AF-A0A5J4K591-F1
#
_cell.length_a   1.000
_cell.length_b   1.000
_cell.length_c   1.000
_cell.angle_alpha   90.00
_cell.angle_beta   90.00
_cell.angle_gamma   90.00
#
_symmetry.space_group_name_H-M   'P 1'
#
loop_
_entity.id
_entity.type
_entity.pdbx_description
1 polymer ?
#
loop_
_entity_poly.entity_id
_entity_poly.type
_entity_poly.pdbx_seq_one_letter_code
_entity_poly.pdbx_strand_id
1 'polypeptide(L)' 'MGVERAVTRWYVQRQRLLTEIASLEQALVEQEQGEQPPEGAEQREEQRQRLLARLEEAQARLQHLGPCPKPMMG' A
#
# COMPACT_ATOMS: atom_id res chain seq x y z
N MET A 1 -26.49 -5.31 14.04
CA MET A 1 -25.31 -5.16 14.92
C MET A 1 -24.04 -5.87 14.43
N GLY A 2 -24.07 -7.07 13.82
CA GLY A 2 -22.82 -7.79 13.42
C GLY A 2 -22.18 -7.30 12.11
N VAL A 3 -22.98 -7.02 11.09
CA VAL A 3 -22.48 -6.70 9.74
C VAL A 3 -21.89 -5.30 9.66
N GLU A 4 -22.46 -4.32 10.36
CA GLU A 4 -21.93 -2.96 10.41
C GLU A 4 -20.49 -2.93 10.95
N ARG A 5 -20.20 -3.73 11.98
CA ARG A 5 -18.83 -3.86 12.51
C ARG A 5 -17.89 -4.54 11.52
N ALA A 6 -18.37 -5.49 10.72
CA ALA A 6 -17.57 -6.15 9.67
C ALA A 6 -17.25 -5.18 8.52
N VAL A 7 -18.24 -4.39 8.07
CA VAL A 7 -18.05 -3.33 7.05
C VAL A 7 -17.08 -2.27 7.54
N THR A 8 -17.24 -1.79 8.78
CA THR A 8 -16.32 -0.80 9.37
C THR A 8 -14.90 -1.35 9.45
N ARG A 9 -14.72 -2.60 9.91
CA ARG A 9 -13.39 -3.24 9.94
C ARG A 9 -12.78 -3.39 8.56
N TRP A 10 -13.56 -3.81 7.57
CA TRP A 10 -13.12 -3.91 6.18
C TRP A 10 -12.70 -2.55 5.63
N TYR A 11 -13.50 -1.50 5.86
CA TYR A 11 -13.20 -0.15 5.40
C TYR A 11 -11.93 0.39 6.04
N VAL A 12 -11.74 0.21 7.35
CA VAL A 12 -10.53 0.63 8.05
C VAL A 12 -9.30 -0.13 7.54
N GLN A 13 -9.39 -1.44 7.31
CA GLN A 13 -8.29 -2.21 6.72
C GLN A 13 -7.97 -1.75 5.30
N ARG A 14 -9.00 -1.53 4.47
CA ARG A 14 -8.83 -1.01 3.11
C ARG A 14 -8.16 0.36 3.12
N GLN A 15 -8.64 1.27 3.97
CA GLN A 15 -8.10 2.62 4.07
C GLN A 15 -6.63 2.59 4.51
N ARG A 16 -6.29 1.74 5.48
CA ARG A 16 -4.91 1.56 5.93
C ARG A 16 -3.99 1.08 4.81
N LEU A 17 -4.43 0.08 4.04
CA LEU A 17 -3.66 -0.43 2.88
C LEU A 17 -3.49 0.63 1.79
N LEU A 18 -4.52 1.42 1.52
CA LEU A 18 -4.43 2.52 0.55
C LEU A 18 -3.47 3.62 1.03
N THR A 19 -3.51 3.98 2.31
CA THR A 19 -2.55 4.94 2.88
C THR A 19 -1.11 4.39 2.82
N GLU A 20 -0.93 3.10 3.09
CA GLU A 20 0.38 2.45 2.98
C GLU A 20 0.91 2.50 1.54
N ILE A 21 0.09 2.14 0.54
CA ILE A 21 0.45 2.24 -0.88
C ILE A 21 0.82 3.67 -1.25
N ALA A 22 -0.01 4.66 -0.89
CA ALA A 22 0.26 6.07 -1.21
C ALA A 22 1.57 6.56 -0.58
N SER A 23 1.90 6.12 0.64
CA SER A 23 3.17 6.46 1.29
C SER A 23 4.39 5.83 0.60
N LEU A 24 4.25 4.61 0.10
CA LEU A 24 5.31 3.92 -0.65
C LEU A 24 5.51 4.53 -2.03
N GLU A 25 4.43 4.90 -2.72
CA GLU A 25 4.46 5.63 -3.98
C GLU A 25 5.13 7.00 -3.81
N GLN A 26 4.79 7.74 -2.75
CA GLN A 26 5.43 9.02 -2.47
C GLN A 26 6.93 8.85 -2.17
N ALA A 27 7.31 7.84 -1.38
CA ALA A 27 8.71 7.55 -1.10
C ALA A 27 9.50 7.16 -2.37
N LEU A 28 8.86 6.48 -3.33
CA LEU A 28 9.45 6.20 -4.64
C LEU A 28 9.67 7.48 -5.46
N VAL A 29 8.69 8.37 -5.48
CA VAL A 29 8.80 9.66 -6.19
C VAL A 29 9.88 10.55 -5.55
N GLU A 30 9.94 10.62 -4.22
CA GLU A 30 10.99 11.35 -3.50
C GLU A 30 12.38 10.73 -3.76
N GLN A 31 12.46 9.40 -3.80
CA GLN A 31 13.67 8.69 -4.18
C GLN A 31 14.08 9.00 -5.61
N GLU A 32 13.18 9.16 -6.57
CA GLU A 32 13.47 9.50 -7.98
C GLU A 32 13.82 10.97 -8.20
N GLN A 33 13.23 11.89 -7.42
CA GLN A 33 13.51 13.34 -7.47
C GLN A 33 14.73 13.75 -6.64
N GLY A 34 15.17 12.92 -5.69
CA GLY A 34 16.37 13.13 -4.89
C GLY A 34 17.63 13.12 -5.76
N GLU A 35 18.10 14.30 -6.12
CA GLU A 35 19.32 14.56 -6.89
C GLU A 35 20.55 14.29 -5.99
N GLN A 36 20.84 13.01 -5.73
CA GLN A 36 22.04 12.59 -4.99
C GLN A 36 23.19 12.24 -5.95
N PRO A 37 24.44 12.53 -5.55
CA PRO A 37 25.62 12.33 -6.38
C PRO A 37 25.81 10.85 -6.77
N PRO A 38 26.50 10.58 -7.89
CA PRO A 38 26.58 9.26 -8.53
C PRO A 38 27.26 8.15 -7.70
N GLU A 39 27.90 8.48 -6.57
CA GLU A 39 28.60 7.51 -5.71
C GLU A 39 27.68 6.54 -4.95
N GLY A 40 26.35 6.72 -5.00
CA GLY A 40 25.35 5.88 -4.32
C GLY A 40 24.31 5.23 -5.22
N ALA A 41 24.51 5.20 -6.55
CA ALA A 41 23.50 4.75 -7.52
C ALA A 41 23.02 3.30 -7.27
N GLU A 42 23.94 2.38 -6.95
CA GLU A 42 23.59 0.98 -6.66
C GLU A 42 22.73 0.84 -5.39
N GLN A 43 23.05 1.61 -4.35
CA GLN A 43 22.27 1.62 -3.10
C GLN A 43 20.87 2.20 -3.33
N ARG A 44 20.74 3.24 -4.16
CA ARG A 44 19.46 3.84 -4.55
C ARG A 44 18.60 2.87 -5.34
N GLU A 45 19.20 2.14 -6.27
CA GLU A 45 18.50 1.13 -7.08
C GLU A 45 18.03 -0.05 -6.23
N GLU A 46 18.85 -0.53 -5.30
CA GLU A 46 18.46 -1.56 -4.34
C GLU A 46 17.33 -1.08 -3.41
N GLN A 47 17.38 0.17 -2.97
CA GLN A 47 16.35 0.78 -2.13
C GLN A 47 15.03 0.96 -2.88
N ARG A 48 15.09 1.36 -4.15
CA ARG A 48 13.94 1.44 -5.06
C ARG A 48 13.31 0.08 -5.29
N GLN A 49 14.10 -0.96 -5.55
CA GLN A 49 13.60 -2.34 -5.71
C GLN A 49 12.91 -2.83 -4.43
N ARG A 50 13.45 -2.52 -3.25
CA ARG A 50 12.82 -2.85 -1.95
C ARG A 50 11.48 -2.12 -1.76
N LEU A 51 11.39 -0.86 -2.18
CA LEU A 51 10.14 -0.09 -2.12
C LEU A 51 9.09 -0.66 -3.08
N LEU A 52 9.49 -1.03 -4.30
CA LEU A 52 8.62 -1.68 -5.29
C LEU A 52 8.09 -3.02 -4.77
N ALA A 53 8.95 -3.87 -4.20
CA ALA A 53 8.54 -5.14 -3.62
C ALA A 53 7.50 -4.96 -2.49
N ARG A 54 7.69 -3.94 -1.63
CA ARG A 54 6.71 -3.60 -0.57
C ARG A 54 5.39 -3.09 -1.15
N LEU A 55 5.46 -2.30 -2.22
CA LEU A 55 4.28 -1.77 -2.90
C LEU A 55 3.47 -2.90 -3.53
N GLU A 56 4.12 -3.83 -4.23
CA GLU A 56 3.48 -5.04 -4.77
C GLU A 56 2.85 -5.88 -3.65
N GLU A 57 3.53 -6.06 -2.52
CA GLU A 57 2.97 -6.79 -1.38
C GLU A 57 1.73 -6.09 -0.80
N ALA A 58 1.76 -4.76 -0.65
CA ALA A 58 0.62 -3.98 -0.17
C ALA A 58 -0.57 -4.03 -1.15
N GLN A 59 -0.31 -3.96 -2.45
CA GLN A 59 -1.33 -4.14 -3.49
C GLN A 59 -1.91 -5.56 -3.49
N ALA A 60 -1.07 -6.58 -3.35
CA ALA A 60 -1.52 -7.95 -3.21
C ALA A 60 -2.42 -8.11 -1.98
N ARG A 61 -2.04 -7.56 -0.83
CA ARG A 61 -2.88 -7.56 0.39
C ARG A 61 -4.22 -6.85 0.17
N LEU A 62 -4.25 -5.76 -0.58
CA LEU A 62 -5.47 -5.05 -0.93
C LEU A 62 -6.38 -5.90 -1.83
N GLN A 63 -5.82 -6.62 -2.80
CA GLN A 63 -6.56 -7.56 -3.64
C GLN A 63 -7.11 -8.73 -2.82
N HIS A 64 -6.32 -9.27 -1.87
CA HIS A 64 -6.73 -10.34 -0.96
C HIS A 64 -7.78 -9.90 0.08
N LEU A 65 -7.92 -8.59 0.34
CA LEU A 65 -8.95 -8.07 1.24
C LEU A 65 -10.37 -8.42 0.75
N GLY A 66 -10.52 -8.73 -0.54
CA GLY A 66 -11.76 -9.23 -1.12
C GLY A 66 -12.89 -8.21 -1.16
N PRO A 67 -14.09 -8.61 -1.62
CA PRO A 67 -15.24 -7.71 -1.70
C PRO A 67 -15.69 -7.27 -0.30
N CYS A 68 -16.18 -6.02 -0.21
CA CYS A 68 -16.77 -5.49 1.01
C CYS A 68 -17.88 -6.44 1.52
N PRO A 69 -17.90 -6.78 2.82
CA PRO A 69 -18.92 -7.65 3.38
C PRO A 69 -20.29 -7.00 3.16
N LYS A 70 -21.06 -7.52 2.21
CA LYS A 70 -22.39 -7.00 1.90
C LYS A 70 -23.32 -7.41 3.05
N PRO A 71 -24.12 -6.49 3.61
CA PRO A 71 -25.28 -6.92 4.37
C PRO A 71 -26.16 -7.74 3.43
N MET A 72 -26.35 -9.03 3.74
CA MET A 72 -27.44 -9.77 3.15
C MET A 72 -28.70 -9.05 3.58
N MET A 73 -29.32 -8.34 2.64
CA MET A 73 -30.63 -7.73 2.80
C MET A 73 -31.63 -8.85 3.12
N GLY A 74 -32.30 -8.74 4.28
CA GLY A 74 -33.56 -9.42 4.61
C GLY A 74 -33.42 -10.77 5.29
#